data_AF-A0A2E2AKY9-F1
#
_entry.id   AF-A0A2E2AKY9-F1
#
_cell.length_a   1.000
_cell.length_b   1.000
_cell.length_c   1.000
_cell.angle_alpha   90.00
_cell.angle_beta   90.00
_cell.angle_gamma   90.00
#
_symmetry.space_group_name_H-M   'P 1'
#
loop_
_entity.id
_entity.type
_entity.pdbx_description
1 polymer ?
#
loop_
_entity_poly.entity_id
_entity_poly.type
_entity_poly.pdbx_seq_one_letter_code
_entity_poly.pdbx_strand_id
1 'polypeptide(L)'
;ATGIAALDTIKQETLGATDLPQTLGVTDPTDPRLRAEVEKIAAQVKEAGNAKLQIPMNHPAFPLAAQEMLDLGVGYTHVAPPPPAILMREMRNAVRGIHESVRRDS
;
A
#
# COMPACT_ATOMS: atom_id res chain seq x y z
N ALA A 1 8.57 12.18 -22.89
CA ALA A 1 8.67 11.79 -21.47
C ALA A 1 9.67 12.72 -20.79
N THR A 2 9.22 13.59 -19.88
CA THR A 2 10.10 14.50 -19.14
C THR A 2 9.93 14.19 -17.66
N GLY A 3 10.85 13.42 -17.10
CA GLY A 3 10.77 12.92 -15.73
C GLY A 3 11.69 11.71 -15.52
N ILE A 4 12.06 11.46 -14.27
CA ILE A 4 12.98 10.39 -13.82
C ILE A 4 12.65 9.04 -14.46
N ALA A 5 11.35 8.74 -14.65
CA ALA A 5 10.85 7.59 -15.40
C ALA A 5 11.50 7.37 -16.77
N ALA A 6 11.95 8.40 -17.49
CA ALA A 6 12.50 8.25 -18.83
C ALA A 6 13.97 7.74 -18.87
N LEU A 7 14.60 7.55 -17.71
CA LEU A 7 15.96 7.04 -17.62
C LEU A 7 15.97 5.51 -17.78
N ASP A 8 16.68 5.02 -18.79
CA ASP A 8 16.71 3.63 -19.26
C ASP A 8 17.15 2.59 -18.18
N THR A 9 17.76 3.06 -17.09
CA THR A 9 18.25 2.23 -15.98
C THR A 9 17.27 2.08 -14.80
N ILE A 10 16.18 2.87 -14.75
CA ILE A 10 15.24 2.85 -13.63
C ILE A 10 14.17 1.79 -13.88
N LYS A 11 14.20 0.70 -13.09
CA LYS A 11 13.24 -0.41 -13.19
C LYS A 11 12.02 -0.26 -12.30
N GLN A 12 12.05 0.69 -11.36
CA GLN A 12 11.02 0.83 -10.34
C GLN A 12 10.86 2.28 -9.92
N GLU A 13 9.62 2.73 -9.80
CA GLU A 13 9.26 3.99 -9.15
C GLU A 13 8.45 3.70 -7.89
N THR A 14 8.92 4.20 -6.76
CA THR A 14 8.29 4.01 -5.45
C THR A 14 7.54 5.27 -5.06
N LEU A 15 6.26 5.13 -4.75
CA LEU A 15 5.48 6.21 -4.16
C LEU A 15 5.52 6.15 -2.63
N GLY A 16 5.97 7.24 -2.01
CA GLY A 16 5.88 7.46 -0.58
C GLY A 16 4.42 7.67 -0.16
N ALA A 17 3.80 6.66 0.43
CA ALA A 17 2.39 6.71 0.84
C ALA A 17 2.09 7.75 1.93
N THR A 18 3.10 8.27 2.63
CA THR A 18 2.99 9.37 3.60
C THR A 18 3.34 10.72 2.96
N ASP A 19 4.38 10.76 2.14
CA ASP A 19 4.91 11.99 1.56
C ASP A 19 3.96 12.58 0.51
N LEU A 20 3.25 11.74 -0.25
CA LEU A 20 2.30 12.17 -1.26
C LEU A 20 1.10 12.95 -0.64
N PRO A 21 0.38 12.42 0.38
CA PRO A 21 -0.61 13.21 1.11
C PRO A 21 -0.07 14.52 1.66
N GLN A 22 1.13 14.52 2.26
CA GLN A 22 1.75 15.73 2.79
C GLN A 22 2.03 16.77 1.70
N THR A 23 2.54 16.34 0.55
CA THR A 23 2.83 17.22 -0.60
C THR A 23 1.55 17.85 -1.15
N LEU A 24 0.43 17.12 -1.11
CA LEU A 24 -0.88 17.60 -1.54
C LEU A 24 -1.61 18.43 -0.46
N GLY A 25 -1.04 18.55 0.75
CA GLY A 25 -1.69 19.21 1.88
C GLY A 25 -2.95 18.47 2.37
N VAL A 26 -2.97 17.15 2.18
CA VAL A 26 -4.10 16.27 2.53
C VAL A 26 -3.78 15.49 3.79
N THR A 27 -4.72 15.50 4.74
CA THR A 27 -4.68 14.67 5.95
C THR A 27 -5.70 13.54 5.95
N ASP A 28 -6.76 13.66 5.14
CA ASP A 28 -7.78 12.63 4.97
C ASP A 28 -7.30 11.56 3.97
N PRO A 29 -7.09 10.31 4.40
CA PRO A 29 -6.65 9.22 3.52
C PRO A 29 -7.68 8.84 2.44
N THR A 30 -8.93 9.33 2.55
CA THR A 30 -9.99 9.09 1.57
C THR A 30 -10.20 10.26 0.60
N ASP A 31 -9.38 11.32 0.70
CA ASP A 31 -9.47 12.48 -0.18
C ASP A 31 -9.30 12.06 -1.66
N PRO A 32 -10.26 12.38 -2.55
CA PRO A 32 -10.22 11.96 -3.94
C PRO A 32 -9.00 12.49 -4.71
N ARG A 33 -8.37 13.58 -4.24
CA ARG A 33 -7.16 14.14 -4.84
C ARG A 33 -5.97 13.19 -4.74
N LEU A 34 -5.89 12.38 -3.67
CA LEU A 34 -4.83 11.38 -3.52
C LEU A 34 -4.94 10.32 -4.61
N ARG A 35 -6.16 9.79 -4.79
CA ARG A 35 -6.42 8.78 -5.81
C ARG A 35 -6.17 9.32 -7.21
N ALA A 36 -6.65 10.53 -7.51
CA ALA A 36 -6.42 11.15 -8.81
C ALA A 36 -4.92 11.34 -9.13
N GLU A 37 -4.12 11.76 -8.16
CA GLU A 37 -2.68 11.94 -8.39
C GLU A 37 -1.96 10.59 -8.56
N VAL A 38 -2.33 9.56 -7.79
CA VAL A 38 -1.79 8.21 -7.96
C VAL A 38 -2.15 7.63 -9.33
N GLU A 39 -3.39 7.79 -9.80
CA GLU A 39 -3.84 7.34 -11.11
C GLU A 39 -3.07 8.04 -12.25
N LYS A 40 -2.82 9.35 -12.10
CA LYS A 40 -2.01 10.13 -13.03
C LYS A 40 -0.57 9.63 -13.08
N ILE A 41 0.06 9.38 -11.92
CA ILE A 41 1.43 8.85 -11.87
C ILE A 41 1.48 7.43 -12.46
N ALA A 42 0.51 6.58 -12.13
CA ALA A 42 0.41 5.24 -12.68
C ALA A 42 0.30 5.25 -14.22
N ALA A 43 -0.49 6.18 -14.78
CA ALA A 43 -0.60 6.36 -16.22
C ALA A 43 0.74 6.79 -16.84
N GLN A 44 1.47 7.71 -16.21
CA GLN A 44 2.79 8.15 -16.67
C GLN A 44 3.84 7.02 -16.66
N VAL A 45 3.87 6.22 -15.59
CA VAL A 45 4.76 5.05 -15.49
C VAL A 45 4.43 4.01 -16.56
N LYS A 46 3.13 3.77 -16.80
CA LYS A 46 2.67 2.85 -17.84
C LYS A 46 3.02 3.34 -19.24
N GLU A 47 2.90 4.65 -19.51
CA GLU A 47 3.27 5.27 -20.78
C GLU A 47 4.80 5.20 -21.02
N ALA A 48 5.61 5.43 -19.99
CA ALA A 48 7.07 5.33 -20.08
C ALA A 48 7.54 3.90 -20.39
N GLY A 49 6.83 2.87 -19.89
CA GLY A 49 7.01 1.47 -20.27
C GLY A 49 8.29 0.78 -19.78
N ASN A 50 9.19 1.51 -19.12
CA ASN A 50 10.49 1.03 -18.67
C ASN A 50 10.57 0.80 -17.14
N ALA A 51 9.59 1.30 -16.37
CA ALA A 51 9.52 1.16 -14.92
C ALA A 51 8.22 0.49 -14.45
N LYS A 52 8.25 -0.11 -13.25
CA LYS A 52 7.08 -0.61 -12.54
C LYS A 52 6.77 0.25 -11.32
N LEU A 53 5.49 0.49 -11.08
CA LEU A 53 5.04 1.23 -9.91
C LEU A 53 5.11 0.34 -8.65
N GLN A 54 5.63 0.89 -7.56
CA GLN A 54 5.58 0.31 -6.22
C GLN A 54 4.79 1.22 -5.29
N ILE A 55 3.70 0.68 -4.71
CA ILE A 55 2.91 1.35 -3.67
C ILE A 55 2.76 0.41 -2.46
N PRO A 56 2.88 0.91 -1.24
CA PRO A 56 2.54 0.17 -0.04
C PRO A 56 1.05 -0.28 0.01
N MET A 57 0.77 -1.59 0.09
CA MET A 57 -0.61 -2.08 0.29
C MET A 57 -1.16 -1.68 1.67
N ASN A 58 -2.44 -1.31 1.73
CA ASN A 58 -3.16 -0.99 2.98
C ASN A 58 -2.42 -0.02 3.93
N HIS A 59 -1.74 0.98 3.37
CA HIS A 59 -1.04 1.99 4.17
C HIS A 59 -2.04 2.96 4.81
N PRO A 60 -1.92 3.34 6.11
CA PRO A 60 -2.92 4.18 6.78
C PRO A 60 -3.19 5.53 6.12
N ALA A 61 -2.18 6.14 5.50
CA ALA A 61 -2.31 7.43 4.82
C ALA A 61 -2.87 7.32 3.39
N PHE A 62 -2.89 6.10 2.82
CA PHE A 62 -3.50 5.83 1.51
C PHE A 62 -3.82 4.34 1.37
N PRO A 63 -4.96 3.87 1.92
CA PRO A 63 -5.26 2.45 2.01
C PRO A 63 -5.77 1.91 0.68
N LEU A 64 -4.91 1.20 -0.05
CA LEU A 64 -5.29 0.45 -1.25
C LEU A 64 -5.46 -1.04 -0.95
N ALA A 65 -6.55 -1.62 -1.45
CA ALA A 65 -6.78 -3.06 -1.49
C ALA A 65 -6.07 -3.72 -2.68
N ALA A 66 -5.88 -5.03 -2.62
CA ALA A 66 -5.15 -5.79 -3.63
C ALA A 66 -5.70 -5.60 -5.06
N GLN A 67 -7.03 -5.58 -5.24
CA GLN A 67 -7.63 -5.39 -6.56
C GLN A 67 -7.35 -4.00 -7.12
N GLU A 68 -7.48 -2.96 -6.30
CA GLU A 68 -7.21 -1.57 -6.72
C GLU A 68 -5.76 -1.39 -7.18
N MET A 69 -4.82 -2.11 -6.55
CA MET A 69 -3.41 -2.09 -6.93
C MET A 69 -3.15 -2.77 -8.28
N LEU A 70 -3.86 -3.87 -8.56
CA LEU A 70 -3.82 -4.54 -9.86
C LEU A 70 -4.37 -3.61 -10.96
N ASP A 71 -5.49 -2.94 -10.69
CA ASP A 71 -6.13 -2.02 -11.62
C ASP A 71 -5.21 -0.82 -11.94
N LEU A 72 -4.43 -0.35 -10.96
CA LEU A 72 -3.41 0.69 -11.11
C LEU A 72 -2.12 0.20 -11.80
N GLY A 73 -1.98 -1.10 -12.07
CA GLY A 73 -0.78 -1.67 -12.69
C GLY A 73 0.45 -1.68 -11.77
N VAL A 74 0.25 -1.72 -10.46
CA VAL A 74 1.33 -1.84 -9.47
C VAL A 74 2.09 -3.15 -9.70
N GLY A 75 3.40 -3.06 -9.92
CA GLY A 75 4.26 -4.22 -10.16
C GLY A 75 4.86 -4.81 -8.89
N TYR A 76 5.00 -4.00 -7.84
CA TYR A 76 5.58 -4.41 -6.57
C TYR A 76 4.82 -3.83 -5.38
N THR A 77 4.65 -4.61 -4.32
CA THR A 77 4.14 -4.11 -3.04
C THR A 77 4.70 -4.92 -1.88
N HIS A 78 4.66 -4.34 -0.68
CA HIS A 78 4.96 -5.06 0.54
C HIS A 78 3.71 -5.79 1.03
N VAL A 79 3.90 -6.86 1.80
CA VAL A 79 2.79 -7.60 2.42
C VAL A 79 2.17 -6.73 3.51
N ALA A 80 0.85 -6.53 3.43
CA ALA A 80 0.07 -5.86 4.46
C ALA A 80 -1.06 -6.80 4.96
N PRO A 81 -1.30 -6.88 6.28
CA PRO A 81 -0.51 -6.26 7.34
C PRO A 81 0.91 -6.85 7.43
N PRO A 82 1.89 -6.11 7.98
CA PRO A 82 3.28 -6.57 8.02
C PRO A 82 3.41 -7.85 8.87
N PRO A 83 4.42 -8.72 8.62
CA PRO A 83 4.55 -10.01 9.32
C PRO A 83 4.45 -9.94 10.85
N PRO A 84 5.05 -8.94 11.54
CA PRO A 84 4.88 -8.80 12.99
C PRO A 84 3.42 -8.58 13.42
N ALA A 85 2.63 -7.83 12.64
CA ALA A 85 1.23 -7.58 12.96
C ALA A 85 0.37 -8.85 12.78
N ILE A 86 0.69 -9.69 11.78
CA ILE A 86 0.08 -11.01 11.60
C ILE A 86 0.38 -11.89 12.82
N LEU A 87 1.66 -12.00 13.20
CA LEU A 87 2.08 -12.81 14.33
C LEU A 87 1.38 -12.37 15.64
N MET A 88 1.39 -11.07 15.93
CA MET A 88 0.75 -10.54 17.14
C MET A 88 -0.77 -10.75 17.15
N ARG A 89 -1.43 -10.74 16.00
CA ARG A 89 -2.85 -11.08 15.88
C ARG A 89 -3.10 -12.54 16.25
N GLU A 90 -2.32 -13.45 15.70
CA GLU A 90 -2.49 -14.88 15.96
C GLU A 90 -2.12 -15.27 17.39
N MET A 91 -1.09 -14.64 17.98
CA MET A 91 -0.78 -14.80 19.40
C MET A 91 -1.95 -14.36 20.29
N ARG A 92 -2.59 -13.22 20.00
CA ARG A 92 -3.79 -12.78 20.72
C ARG A 92 -4.96 -13.75 20.54
N ASN A 93 -5.17 -14.26 19.33
CA ASN A 93 -6.22 -15.25 19.06
C ASN A 93 -6.01 -16.53 19.88
N ALA A 94 -4.77 -17.03 19.96
CA ALA A 94 -4.43 -18.21 20.75
C ALA A 94 -4.70 -18.02 22.24
N VAL A 95 -4.25 -16.89 22.82
CA VAL A 95 -4.51 -16.55 24.24
C VAL A 95 -6.00 -16.45 24.52
N ARG A 96 -6.77 -15.82 23.63
CA ARG A 96 -8.24 -15.73 23.76
C ARG A 96 -8.88 -17.11 23.75
N GLY A 97 -8.48 -17.99 22.84
CA GLY A 97 -8.99 -19.36 22.77
C GLY A 97 -8.77 -20.15 24.07
N ILE A 98 -7.59 -20.00 24.69
CA ILE A 98 -7.28 -20.63 25.98
C ILE A 98 -8.19 -20.08 27.10
N HIS A 99 -8.41 -18.76 27.14
CA HIS A 99 -9.30 -18.17 28.15
C HIS A 99 -10.74 -18.67 27.99
N GLU A 100 -11.22 -18.79 26.76
CA GLU A 100 -12.57 -19.29 26.47
C GLU A 100 -12.73 -20.76 26.85
N SER A 101 -11.72 -21.62 26.64
CA SER A 101 -11.78 -23.02 27.03
C SER A 101 -11.78 -23.19 28.55
N VAL A 102 -10.86 -22.52 29.26
CA VAL A 102 -10.77 -22.60 30.73
C VAL A 102 -12.07 -22.11 31.40
N ARG A 103 -12.71 -21.09 30.84
CA ARG A 103 -13.98 -20.56 31.35
C ARG A 103 -15.17 -21.49 31.11
N ARG A 104 -15.12 -22.37 30.10
CA ARG A 104 -16.19 -23.36 29.85
C ARG A 104 -16.11 -24.58 30.77
N ASP A 105 -14.93 -24.88 31.31
CA ASP A 105 -14.67 -26.01 32.20
C ASP A 105 -14.77 -25.66 33.70
N SER A 106 -15.12 -24.40 34.04
CA SER A 106 -15.34 -23.89 35.41
C SER A 106 -16.81 -23.57 35.65
#